data_AF-A0A953TUQ1-F1
#
_entry.id   AF-A0A953TUQ1-F1
#
_cell.length_a   1.000
_cell.length_b   1.000
_cell.length_c   1.000
_cell.angle_alpha   90.00
_cell.angle_beta   90.00
_cell.angle_gamma   90.00
#
_symmetry.space_group_name_H-M   'P 1'
#
loop_
_entity.id
_entity.type
_entity.pdbx_description
1 polymer ?
#
loop_
_entity_poly.entity_id
_entity_poly.type
_entity_poly.pdbx_seq_one_letter_code
_entity_poly.pdbx_strand_id
1 'polypeptide(L)'
;MNQILRGLIIVLSLAGLADALYFTFAYYGRIKKARWIPEILCAREGSNCVMVVQTPYARVFGVPNSLLGIVYYLVLIAWATKWRSNTPSWYIHFAYIVISPAYFLLVLASAVTVLLGFYLVYALRRKLHIHCPLCYTAHAINTALFVLLIALAF
;
A
#
# COMPACT_ATOMS: atom_id res chain seq x y z
N MET A 1 2.03 -23.76 2.62
CA MET A 1 1.57 -22.50 3.23
C MET A 1 2.30 -21.27 2.68
N ASN A 2 3.63 -21.19 2.82
CA ASN A 2 4.39 -19.95 2.58
C ASN A 2 4.38 -19.47 1.12
N GLN A 3 4.28 -20.37 0.15
CA GLN A 3 4.16 -20.00 -1.28
C GLN A 3 2.81 -19.33 -1.60
N ILE A 4 1.72 -19.79 -0.98
CA ILE A 4 0.37 -19.22 -1.17
C ILE A 4 0.31 -17.82 -0.54
N LEU A 5 0.80 -17.66 0.69
CA LEU A 5 0.89 -16.38 1.39
C LEU A 5 1.71 -15.35 0.60
N ARG A 6 2.87 -15.75 0.05
CA ARG A 6 3.69 -14.88 -0.81
C ARG A 6 2.98 -14.51 -2.11
N GLY A 7 2.26 -15.45 -2.72
CA GLY A 7 1.43 -15.16 -3.90
C GLY A 7 0.36 -14.10 -3.61
N LEU A 8 -0.32 -14.20 -2.47
CA LEU A 8 -1.30 -13.21 -2.01
C LEU A 8 -0.64 -11.84 -1.78
N ILE A 9 0.54 -11.79 -1.16
CA ILE A 9 1.31 -10.54 -0.96
C ILE A 9 1.62 -9.88 -2.30
N ILE A 10 2.03 -10.64 -3.32
CA ILE A 10 2.32 -10.11 -4.65
C ILE A 10 1.06 -9.53 -5.29
N VAL A 11 -0.05 -10.28 -5.28
CA VAL A 11 -1.32 -9.83 -5.88
C VAL A 11 -1.84 -8.57 -5.19
N LEU A 12 -1.83 -8.53 -3.86
CA LEU A 12 -2.26 -7.36 -3.10
C LEU A 12 -1.32 -6.17 -3.30
N SER A 13 -0.01 -6.39 -3.34
CA SER A 13 0.97 -5.34 -3.64
C SER A 13 0.79 -4.78 -5.04
N LEU A 14 0.45 -5.60 -6.04
CA LEU A 14 0.16 -5.13 -7.40
C LEU A 14 -1.11 -4.28 -7.45
N ALA A 15 -2.17 -4.70 -6.75
CA ALA A 15 -3.38 -3.90 -6.63
C ALA A 15 -3.11 -2.55 -5.95
N GLY A 16 -2.40 -2.56 -4.82
CA GLY A 16 -2.00 -1.34 -4.12
C GLY A 16 -1.08 -0.44 -4.95
N LEU A 17 -0.17 -1.02 -5.74
CA LEU A 17 0.70 -0.29 -6.66
C LEU A 17 -0.09 0.42 -7.76
N ALA A 18 -1.10 -0.26 -8.32
CA ALA A 18 -2.00 0.35 -9.31
C ALA A 18 -2.76 1.54 -8.73
N ASP A 19 -3.30 1.40 -7.51
CA ASP A 19 -3.97 2.48 -6.78
C ASP A 19 -3.00 3.65 -6.51
N ALA A 20 -1.78 3.36 -6.06
CA ALA A 20 -0.78 4.37 -5.77
C ALA A 20 -0.35 5.13 -7.03
N LEU A 21 -0.10 4.43 -8.14
CA LEU A 21 0.20 5.03 -9.44
C LEU A 21 -0.94 5.93 -9.91
N TYR A 22 -2.18 5.49 -9.78
CA TYR A 22 -3.36 6.29 -10.12
C TYR A 22 -3.37 7.63 -9.36
N PHE A 23 -3.18 7.60 -8.03
CA PHE A 23 -3.12 8.81 -7.22
C PHE A 23 -1.92 9.70 -7.55
N THR A 24 -0.76 9.13 -7.87
CA THR A 24 0.41 9.89 -8.31
C THR A 24 0.13 10.60 -9.64
N PHE A 25 -0.46 9.93 -10.63
CA PHE A 25 -0.83 10.56 -11.89
C PHE A 25 -1.89 11.65 -11.71
N ALA A 26 -2.87 11.42 -10.82
CA ALA A 26 -3.87 12.42 -10.45
C ALA A 26 -3.22 13.66 -9.80
N TYR A 27 -2.26 13.45 -8.87
CA TYR A 27 -1.55 14.51 -8.17
C TYR A 27 -0.74 15.41 -9.12
N TYR A 28 -0.03 14.82 -10.09
CA TYR A 28 0.75 15.59 -11.08
C TYR A 28 -0.10 16.28 -12.15
N GLY A 29 -1.44 16.24 -12.03
CA GLY A 29 -2.35 16.91 -12.98
C GLY A 29 -2.28 16.33 -14.40
N ARG A 30 -1.69 15.14 -14.56
CA ARG A 30 -1.62 14.41 -15.84
C ARG A 30 -2.96 13.78 -16.22
N ILE A 31 -3.88 13.68 -15.26
CA ILE A 31 -5.27 13.30 -15.46
C ILE A 31 -6.13 14.57 -15.62
N LYS A 32 -5.80 15.43 -16.61
CA LYS A 32 -6.76 16.41 -17.12
C LYS A 32 -7.60 15.71 -18.18
N LYS A 33 -8.91 15.54 -17.93
CA LYS A 33 -9.92 14.98 -18.86
C LYS A 33 -9.86 13.47 -19.14
N ALA A 34 -9.56 12.61 -18.17
CA ALA A 34 -9.71 11.17 -18.37
C ALA A 34 -11.19 10.75 -18.28
N ARG A 35 -11.94 10.98 -19.36
CA ARG A 35 -13.36 10.59 -19.56
C ARG A 35 -13.60 9.06 -19.48
N TRP A 36 -12.54 8.27 -19.37
CA TRP A 36 -12.53 6.81 -19.38
C TRP A 36 -12.64 6.17 -17.99
N ILE A 37 -12.54 6.94 -16.89
CA ILE A 37 -12.57 6.37 -15.54
C ILE A 37 -13.98 6.53 -14.95
N PRO A 38 -14.64 5.43 -14.54
CA PRO A 38 -15.98 5.44 -13.95
C PRO A 38 -16.12 6.35 -12.72
N GLU A 39 -17.28 6.98 -12.52
CA GLU A 39 -17.56 7.88 -11.38
C GLU A 39 -17.44 7.19 -10.01
N ILE A 40 -17.70 5.88 -9.97
CA ILE A 40 -17.43 4.96 -8.85
C ILE A 40 -15.96 4.97 -8.37
N LEU A 41 -15.01 5.32 -9.24
CA LEU A 41 -13.58 5.43 -8.94
C LEU A 41 -13.13 6.89 -8.67
N CYS A 42 -14.06 7.79 -8.31
CA CYS A 42 -13.80 9.20 -8.00
C CYS A 42 -13.02 9.96 -9.10
N ALA A 43 -13.43 9.84 -10.37
CA ALA A 43 -12.72 10.49 -11.48
C ALA A 43 -13.39 11.77 -12.02
N ARG A 44 -14.39 12.32 -11.32
CA ARG A 44 -15.06 13.56 -11.74
C ARG A 44 -14.35 14.79 -11.17
N GLU A 45 -14.22 15.86 -11.95
CA GLU A 45 -13.86 17.20 -11.44
C GLU A 45 -14.90 17.59 -10.36
N GLY A 46 -14.43 17.95 -9.16
CA GLY A 46 -15.27 18.15 -7.98
C GLY A 46 -15.57 16.89 -7.16
N SER A 47 -15.03 15.72 -7.54
CA SER A 47 -15.13 14.52 -6.72
C SER A 47 -14.18 14.58 -5.52
N ASN A 48 -14.72 14.10 -4.41
CA ASN A 48 -14.10 13.96 -3.11
C ASN A 48 -12.63 13.48 -3.16
N CYS A 49 -12.29 12.47 -3.96
CA CYS A 49 -10.93 11.92 -3.97
C CYS A 49 -9.86 12.81 -4.63
N VAL A 50 -10.20 13.62 -5.65
CA VAL A 50 -9.24 14.54 -6.28
C VAL A 50 -8.92 15.71 -5.35
N MET A 51 -9.89 16.13 -4.53
CA MET A 51 -9.62 17.13 -3.48
C MET A 51 -8.72 16.58 -2.37
N VAL A 52 -8.85 15.29 -2.01
CA VAL A 52 -8.00 14.66 -0.99
C VAL A 52 -6.51 14.77 -1.34
N VAL A 53 -6.12 14.46 -2.57
CA VAL A 53 -4.70 14.50 -2.99
C VAL A 53 -4.11 15.91 -3.00
N GLN A 54 -4.94 16.95 -3.05
CA GLN A 54 -4.48 18.34 -2.97
C GLN A 54 -4.31 18.84 -1.53
N THR A 55 -4.92 18.15 -0.56
CA THR A 55 -4.85 18.55 0.85
C THR A 55 -3.45 18.35 1.45
N PRO A 56 -3.08 19.09 2.51
CA PRO A 56 -1.81 18.90 3.19
C PRO A 56 -1.67 17.48 3.79
N TYR A 57 -2.78 16.80 4.09
CA TYR A 57 -2.78 15.43 4.62
C TYR A 57 -2.32 14.38 3.61
N ALA A 58 -2.39 14.67 2.30
CA ALA A 58 -1.89 13.77 1.27
C ALA A 58 -0.36 13.79 1.12
N ARG A 59 0.34 14.61 1.92
CA ARG A 59 1.79 14.77 1.89
C ARG A 59 2.37 14.49 3.27
N VAL A 60 3.40 13.66 3.33
CA VAL A 60 4.22 13.43 4.51
C VAL A 60 5.63 13.94 4.20
N PHE A 61 6.12 14.90 4.99
CA PHE A 61 7.39 15.61 4.74
C PHE A 61 7.50 16.22 3.33
N GLY A 62 6.38 16.67 2.75
CA GLY A 62 6.32 17.24 1.41
C GLY A 62 6.26 16.22 0.26
N VAL A 63 6.44 14.92 0.56
CA VAL A 63 6.32 13.82 -0.40
C VAL A 63 4.88 13.31 -0.41
N PRO A 64 4.26 13.11 -1.59
CA PRO A 64 2.91 12.56 -1.65
C PRO A 64 2.87 11.12 -1.13
N ASN A 65 1.86 10.80 -0.31
CA ASN A 65 1.71 9.47 0.31
C ASN A 65 1.63 8.34 -0.73
N SER A 66 1.09 8.63 -1.92
CA SER A 66 1.05 7.69 -3.03
C SER A 66 2.45 7.28 -3.53
N LEU A 67 3.42 8.21 -3.54
CA LEU A 67 4.79 7.90 -3.94
C LEU A 67 5.49 7.02 -2.90
N LEU A 68 5.26 7.27 -1.61
CA LEU A 68 5.73 6.38 -0.54
C LEU A 68 5.12 4.99 -0.66
N GLY A 69 3.83 4.91 -1.00
CA GLY A 69 3.14 3.66 -1.31
C GLY A 69 3.77 2.88 -2.46
N ILE A 70 4.11 3.55 -3.58
CA ILE A 70 4.79 2.91 -4.73
C ILE A 70 6.09 2.23 -4.27
N VAL A 71 6.93 2.95 -3.53
CA VAL A 71 8.20 2.40 -3.01
C VAL A 71 7.93 1.19 -2.13
N TYR A 72 6.98 1.29 -1.19
CA TYR A 72 6.61 0.20 -0.30
C TYR A 72 6.15 -1.06 -1.05
N TYR A 73 5.23 -0.94 -2.01
CA TYR A 73 4.74 -2.09 -2.78
C TYR A 73 5.82 -2.72 -3.66
N LEU A 74 6.70 -1.92 -4.28
CA LEU A 74 7.82 -2.45 -5.07
C LEU A 74 8.82 -3.24 -4.22
N VAL A 75 9.12 -2.75 -3.01
CA VAL A 75 10.01 -3.45 -2.08
C VAL A 75 9.37 -4.77 -1.63
N LEU A 76 8.06 -4.79 -1.33
CA LEU A 76 7.34 -6.02 -0.99
C LEU A 76 7.34 -7.05 -2.13
N ILE A 77 7.10 -6.61 -3.36
CA ILE A 77 7.15 -7.49 -4.53
C ILE A 77 8.56 -8.06 -4.70
N ALA A 78 9.60 -7.22 -4.66
CA ALA A 78 10.99 -7.65 -4.79
C ALA A 78 11.41 -8.65 -3.69
N TRP A 79 10.96 -8.43 -2.45
CA TRP A 79 11.20 -9.35 -1.34
C TRP A 79 10.47 -10.67 -1.55
N ALA A 80 9.22 -10.64 -2.00
CA ALA A 80 8.42 -11.83 -2.26
C ALA A 80 8.99 -12.67 -3.42
N THR A 81 9.54 -12.03 -4.47
CA THR A 81 10.09 -12.70 -5.66
C THR A 81 11.52 -13.23 -5.50
N LYS A 82 12.35 -12.62 -4.64
CA LYS A 82 13.74 -13.05 -4.42
C LYS A 82 13.87 -14.45 -3.80
N TRP A 83 12.80 -15.06 -3.28
CA TRP A 83 12.79 -16.39 -2.64
C TRP A 83 12.53 -17.54 -3.64
N ARG A 84 13.10 -17.47 -4.85
CA ARG A 84 12.97 -18.54 -5.86
C ARG A 84 14.28 -19.31 -6.10
N SER A 85 15.13 -19.43 -5.08
CA SER A 85 16.26 -20.36 -5.09
C SER A 85 15.88 -21.68 -4.41
N ASN A 86 16.17 -22.80 -5.09
CA ASN A 86 15.95 -24.19 -4.66
C ASN A 86 16.83 -24.57 -3.44
N THR A 87 16.56 -24.00 -2.25
CA THR A 87 17.26 -24.37 -1.01
C THR A 87 16.32 -25.15 -0.07
N PRO A 88 16.70 -26.36 0.40
CA PRO A 88 15.77 -27.28 1.09
C PRO A 88 15.34 -26.84 2.51
N SER A 89 14.17 -26.21 2.54
CA SER A 89 12.92 -26.45 3.32
C SER A 89 12.84 -26.72 4.84
N TRP A 90 13.87 -26.95 5.67
CA TRP A 90 13.55 -27.21 7.10
C TRP A 90 14.45 -26.58 8.17
N TYR A 91 15.73 -26.30 7.90
CA TYR A 91 16.60 -25.65 8.90
C TYR A 91 16.67 -24.12 8.78
N ILE A 92 16.23 -23.57 7.64
CA ILE A 92 16.39 -22.15 7.26
C ILE A 92 15.12 -21.31 7.55
N HIS A 93 14.03 -21.96 7.96
CA HIS A 93 12.74 -21.29 8.16
C HIS A 93 12.71 -20.38 9.39
N PHE A 94 13.31 -20.80 10.52
CA PHE A 94 13.25 -20.04 11.77
C PHE A 94 14.30 -18.92 11.82
N ALA A 95 15.52 -19.18 11.35
CA ALA A 95 16.61 -18.20 11.38
C ALA A 95 16.42 -17.07 10.36
N TYR A 96 15.90 -17.32 9.15
CA TYR A 96 15.84 -16.29 8.10
C TYR A 96 14.65 -15.34 8.24
N ILE A 97 13.52 -15.84 8.78
CA ILE A 97 12.29 -15.07 9.03
C ILE A 97 12.43 -14.21 10.30
N VAL A 98 13.15 -14.69 11.33
CA VAL A 98 13.29 -13.96 12.60
C VAL A 98 14.55 -13.07 12.66
N ILE A 99 15.61 -13.38 11.91
CA ILE A 99 16.93 -12.71 12.07
C ILE A 99 17.30 -11.77 10.90
N SER A 100 16.59 -11.79 9.77
CA SER A 100 16.93 -10.85 8.69
C SER A 100 16.47 -9.42 9.04
N PRO A 101 17.40 -8.44 9.14
CA PRO A 101 17.04 -7.06 9.47
C PRO A 101 16.07 -6.47 8.43
N ALA A 102 16.15 -6.93 7.18
CA ALA A 102 15.23 -6.55 6.12
C ALA A 102 13.76 -6.94 6.40
N TYR A 103 13.52 -8.13 6.96
CA TYR A 103 12.15 -8.55 7.29
C TYR A 103 11.58 -7.76 8.46
N PHE A 104 12.39 -7.52 9.50
CA PHE A 104 11.98 -6.68 10.63
C PHE A 104 11.62 -5.26 10.16
N LEU A 105 12.44 -4.67 9.28
CA LEU A 105 12.15 -3.37 8.68
C LEU A 105 10.87 -3.37 7.85
N LEU A 106 10.56 -4.46 7.13
CA LEU A 106 9.31 -4.60 6.38
C LEU A 106 8.10 -4.65 7.30
N VAL A 107 8.15 -5.45 8.38
CA VAL A 107 7.05 -5.52 9.36
C VAL A 107 6.85 -4.17 10.04
N LEU A 108 7.95 -3.51 10.44
CA LEU A 108 7.90 -2.17 11.03
C LEU A 108 7.32 -1.13 10.07
N ALA A 109 7.78 -1.12 8.81
CA ALA A 109 7.25 -0.24 7.78
C ALA A 109 5.76 -0.49 7.54
N SER A 110 5.34 -1.75 7.54
CA SER A 110 3.93 -2.15 7.39
C SER A 110 3.08 -1.68 8.56
N ALA A 111 3.57 -1.84 9.79
CA ALA A 111 2.91 -1.35 11.01
C ALA A 111 2.74 0.18 10.99
N VAL A 112 3.79 0.92 10.64
CA VAL A 112 3.75 2.38 10.49
C VAL A 112 2.75 2.78 9.40
N THR A 113 2.74 2.07 8.27
CA THR A 113 1.80 2.32 7.16
C THR A 113 0.35 2.12 7.59
N VAL A 114 0.06 1.09 8.38
CA VAL A 114 -1.28 0.84 8.93
C VAL A 114 -1.69 1.92 9.93
N LEU A 115 -0.80 2.31 10.85
CA LEU A 115 -1.05 3.37 11.83
C LEU A 115 -1.32 4.72 11.14
N LEU A 116 -0.48 5.10 10.18
CA LEU A 116 -0.70 6.28 9.34
C LEU A 116 -2.02 6.18 8.57
N GLY A 117 -2.36 4.99 8.07
CA GLY A 117 -3.62 4.74 7.39
C GLY A 117 -4.83 5.00 8.26
N PHE A 118 -4.85 4.50 9.50
CA PHE A 118 -5.92 4.81 10.45
C PHE A 118 -6.03 6.32 10.73
N TYR A 119 -4.90 7.00 10.90
CA TYR A 119 -4.88 8.46 11.10
C TYR A 119 -5.43 9.21 9.87
N LEU A 120 -5.07 8.80 8.66
CA LEU A 120 -5.56 9.39 7.41
C LEU A 120 -7.06 9.17 7.25
N VAL A 121 -7.57 7.98 7.53
CA VAL A 121 -9.01 7.68 7.54
C VAL A 121 -9.75 8.56 8.55
N TYR A 122 -9.18 8.73 9.75
CA TYR A 122 -9.72 9.64 10.75
C TYR A 122 -9.75 11.10 10.26
N ALA A 123 -8.65 11.59 9.69
CA ALA A 123 -8.56 12.94 9.13
C ALA A 123 -9.58 13.15 8.00
N LEU A 124 -9.73 12.17 7.09
CA LEU A 124 -10.73 12.21 6.02
C LEU A 124 -12.16 12.36 6.54
N ARG A 125 -12.52 11.55 7.54
CA ARG A 125 -13.87 11.51 8.10
C ARG A 125 -14.19 12.71 8.99
N ARG A 126 -13.23 13.14 9.83
CA ARG A 126 -13.49 14.11 10.91
C ARG A 126 -12.99 15.52 10.64
N LYS A 127 -11.95 15.68 9.81
CA LYS A 127 -11.42 17.00 9.44
C LYS A 127 -11.97 17.43 8.09
N LEU A 128 -11.86 16.56 7.09
CA LEU A 128 -12.22 16.91 5.71
C LEU A 128 -13.71 16.67 5.41
N HIS A 129 -14.37 15.74 6.10
CA HIS A 129 -15.74 15.30 5.82
C HIS A 129 -15.93 14.76 4.38
N ILE A 130 -14.90 14.06 3.89
CA ILE A 130 -14.82 13.56 2.52
C ILE A 130 -14.74 12.04 2.54
N HIS A 131 -15.53 11.38 1.69
CA HIS A 131 -15.48 9.92 1.50
C HIS A 131 -14.67 9.57 0.25
N CYS A 132 -13.60 8.78 0.44
CA CYS A 132 -12.70 8.32 -0.62
C CYS A 132 -12.64 6.79 -0.61
N PRO A 133 -13.42 6.08 -1.45
CA PRO A 133 -13.41 4.62 -1.49
C PRO A 133 -12.04 4.06 -1.85
N LEU A 134 -11.32 4.68 -2.79
CA LEU A 134 -9.95 4.28 -3.18
C LEU A 134 -8.93 4.43 -2.04
N CYS A 135 -9.11 5.42 -1.17
CA CYS A 135 -8.26 5.57 0.01
C CYS A 135 -8.54 4.43 1.01
N TYR A 136 -9.81 4.08 1.18
CA TYR A 136 -10.20 2.95 2.03
C TYR A 136 -9.70 1.61 1.48
N THR A 137 -9.75 1.38 0.16
CA THR A 137 -9.18 0.16 -0.45
C THR A 137 -7.68 0.09 -0.22
N ALA A 138 -6.95 1.19 -0.45
CA ALA A 138 -5.50 1.23 -0.20
C ALA A 138 -5.16 0.94 1.27
N HIS A 139 -5.90 1.51 2.23
CA HIS A 139 -5.70 1.22 3.65
C HIS A 139 -6.05 -0.23 4.02
N ALA A 140 -7.13 -0.79 3.44
CA ALA A 140 -7.49 -2.19 3.64
C ALA A 140 -6.42 -3.14 3.08
N ILE A 141 -5.87 -2.85 1.90
CA ILE A 141 -4.75 -3.60 1.30
C ILE A 141 -3.53 -3.54 2.22
N ASN A 142 -3.16 -2.37 2.74
CA ASN A 142 -2.03 -2.22 3.66
C ASN A 142 -2.22 -3.04 4.96
N THR A 143 -3.42 -3.03 5.53
CA THR A 143 -3.74 -3.87 6.71
C THR A 143 -3.66 -5.35 6.38
N ALA A 144 -4.20 -5.78 5.23
CA ALA A 144 -4.12 -7.18 4.80
C ALA A 144 -2.67 -7.63 4.60
N LEU A 145 -1.83 -6.80 3.98
CA LEU A 145 -0.40 -7.06 3.80
C LEU A 145 0.33 -7.20 5.15
N PHE A 146 0.03 -6.34 6.12
CA PHE A 146 0.58 -6.45 7.47
C PHE A 146 0.21 -7.77 8.16
N VAL A 147 -1.06 -8.17 8.08
CA VAL A 147 -1.53 -9.45 8.62
C VAL A 147 -0.85 -10.63 7.93
N LEU A 148 -0.69 -10.59 6.61
CA LEU A 148 -0.01 -11.65 5.85
C LEU A 148 1.48 -11.74 6.20
N LEU A 149 2.15 -10.61 6.44
CA LEU A 149 3.52 -10.60 6.93
C LEU A 149 3.60 -11.24 8.32
N ILE A 150 2.74 -10.83 9.26
CA ILE A 150 2.69 -11.47 10.59
C ILE A 150 2.41 -12.97 10.48
N ALA A 151 1.47 -13.39 9.63
CA ALA A 151 1.13 -14.79 9.42
C ALA A 151 2.27 -15.61 8.79
N LEU A 152 3.24 -14.97 8.13
CA LEU A 152 4.47 -15.63 7.66
C LEU A 152 5.53 -15.76 8.78
N ALA A 153 5.40 -15.01 9.88
CA ALA A 153 6.31 -15.06 11.02
C ALA A 153 6.04 -16.24 11.97
N PHE A 154 4.81 -16.76 11.98
CA PHE A 154 4.36 -17.87 12.80
C PHE A 154 4.26 -19.16 11.97
#